data_AF-A0A959W9G1-F1
#
_entry.id   AF-A0A959W9G1-F1
#
_cell.length_a   1.000
_cell.length_b   1.000
_cell.length_c   1.000
_cell.angle_alpha   90.00
_cell.angle_beta   90.00
_cell.angle_gamma   90.00
#
_symmetry.space_group_name_H-M   'P 1'
#
loop_
_entity.id
_entity.type
_entity.pdbx_description
1 polymer ?
#
loop_
_entity_poly.entity_id
_entity_poly.type
_entity_poly.pdbx_seq_one_letter_code
_entity_poly.pdbx_strand_id
1 'polypeptide(L)'
;MSARSIRRAHERTSRRRRARLAGTAAAIALGTGAALAPGAQAGSFTVTTLGDAPANACDASCTLRDAIDAGAADATPDTITFASGLSGTIELTQGQLEIYDETNLQGPGANAVTVDGNGLDNVFYVRTEPKSARIAGLTVTGGNATKGGGIYLFDTAPTNSTLTVDGVTFTANSASDGGGALDAAGGNVVVTGARFVNNAAGDSGGAITGSPLNLSIADSTFAGNISGDDGGAIRVAGSMQSLLIEGSTFTGNKANNGGALLLFGPTAAGTIRNSTFTGNTATATGGAIDDTNARDVTTQLQNSTITGNTAATGGGVYRRGYDDPGQPGDDNLVVSSTIIAGNTAGTGPDIAQGVMPPPPVNGSFIIGNSLIQNPGTAPVTTSAPNLTGVDPRLGPLADNGGPTQTMLPAAGSPVINAGTSNALATDQRGAPRTSGGGTDIGAVELGTVEGGTINVKTTQKQKGKKIQIKVKAGADETAVATASGSISIKGKKKKLMLKTVSADVGPGSPATLKLKPTSKKDTKKVVKALGSGRKAKAKLLVTLSDSFGATFEAKPGVKLK
;
A
#
# COMPACT_ATOMS: atom_id res chain seq x y z
N MET A 1 -35.69 -0.58 -19.70
CA MET A 1 -36.26 -1.48 -18.66
C MET A 1 -36.03 -0.83 -17.30
N SER A 2 -36.94 -0.98 -16.33
CA SER A 2 -36.71 -0.45 -14.97
C SER A 2 -35.66 -1.28 -14.21
N ALA A 3 -34.90 -0.68 -13.29
CA ALA A 3 -33.94 -1.39 -12.45
C ALA A 3 -34.58 -2.60 -11.72
N ARG A 4 -35.83 -2.47 -11.25
CA ARG A 4 -36.59 -3.58 -10.65
C ARG A 4 -36.88 -4.73 -11.61
N SER A 5 -37.16 -4.44 -12.89
CA SER A 5 -37.38 -5.49 -13.90
C SER A 5 -36.09 -6.24 -14.26
N ILE A 6 -34.95 -5.54 -14.28
CA ILE A 6 -33.63 -6.14 -14.51
C ILE A 6 -33.28 -7.07 -13.34
N ARG A 7 -33.46 -6.59 -12.09
CA ARG A 7 -33.21 -7.38 -10.87
C ARG A 7 -34.04 -8.67 -10.83
N ARG A 8 -35.33 -8.63 -11.19
CA ARG A 8 -36.20 -9.81 -11.26
C ARG A 8 -35.84 -10.77 -12.40
N ALA A 9 -35.39 -10.27 -13.55
CA ALA A 9 -34.91 -11.11 -14.63
C ALA A 9 -33.61 -11.83 -14.22
N HIS A 10 -32.70 -11.09 -13.56
CA HIS A 10 -31.45 -11.61 -13.02
C HIS A 10 -31.67 -12.68 -11.95
N GLU A 11 -32.60 -12.47 -11.00
CA GLU A 11 -33.01 -13.49 -10.02
C GLU A 11 -33.51 -14.80 -10.66
N ARG A 12 -34.16 -14.73 -11.83
CA ARG A 12 -34.62 -15.92 -12.56
C ARG A 12 -33.45 -16.64 -13.23
N THR A 13 -32.50 -15.90 -13.80
CA THR A 13 -31.28 -16.47 -14.40
C THR A 13 -30.38 -17.11 -13.33
N SER A 14 -30.20 -16.47 -12.18
CA SER A 14 -29.43 -17.00 -11.06
C SER A 14 -30.08 -18.23 -10.42
N ARG A 15 -31.43 -18.30 -10.37
CA ARG A 15 -32.15 -19.52 -9.98
C ARG A 15 -31.93 -20.67 -10.97
N ARG A 16 -31.89 -20.39 -12.28
CA ARG A 16 -31.58 -21.40 -13.31
C ARG A 16 -30.13 -21.88 -13.23
N ARG A 17 -29.16 -21.01 -12.95
CA ARG A 17 -27.76 -21.38 -12.70
C ARG A 17 -27.61 -22.28 -11.47
N ARG A 18 -28.26 -21.93 -10.35
CA ARG A 18 -28.33 -22.79 -9.14
C ARG A 18 -28.90 -24.19 -9.43
N ALA A 19 -29.93 -24.28 -10.27
CA ALA A 19 -30.53 -25.56 -10.65
C ALA A 19 -29.62 -26.41 -11.55
N ARG A 20 -28.79 -25.81 -12.42
CA ARG A 20 -27.81 -26.54 -13.25
C ARG A 20 -26.69 -27.16 -12.42
N LEU A 21 -26.14 -26.40 -11.46
CA LEU A 21 -25.10 -26.88 -10.53
C LEU A 21 -25.60 -27.99 -9.59
N ALA A 22 -26.86 -27.94 -9.16
CA ALA A 22 -27.48 -29.01 -8.36
C ALA A 22 -27.74 -30.29 -9.18
N GLY A 23 -27.99 -30.17 -10.49
CA GLY A 23 -28.29 -31.30 -11.38
C GLY A 23 -27.08 -32.17 -11.71
N THR A 24 -25.87 -31.61 -11.79
CA THR A 24 -24.62 -32.35 -12.05
C THR A 24 -24.17 -33.18 -10.84
N ALA A 25 -24.52 -32.77 -9.61
CA ALA A 25 -24.23 -33.56 -8.40
C ALA A 25 -25.12 -34.81 -8.24
N ALA A 26 -26.29 -34.85 -8.91
CA ALA A 26 -27.27 -35.93 -8.76
C ALA A 26 -27.08 -37.12 -9.73
N ALA A 27 -26.11 -37.07 -10.65
CA ALA A 27 -25.95 -38.06 -11.73
C ALA A 27 -24.90 -39.17 -11.46
N ILE A 28 -24.36 -39.28 -10.25
CA ILE A 28 -23.41 -40.35 -9.89
C ILE A 28 -24.10 -41.37 -8.97
N ALA A 29 -24.97 -42.20 -9.55
CA ALA A 29 -25.35 -43.47 -8.94
C ALA A 29 -25.84 -44.46 -10.02
N LEU A 30 -25.16 -45.61 -10.07
CA LEU A 30 -25.48 -46.88 -10.76
C LEU A 30 -24.96 -47.04 -12.20
N GLY A 31 -23.83 -47.74 -12.33
CA GLY A 31 -23.37 -48.35 -13.58
C GLY A 31 -21.89 -48.71 -13.59
N THR A 32 -21.55 -49.97 -13.33
CA THR A 32 -20.19 -50.52 -13.36
C THR A 32 -19.58 -50.47 -14.78
N GLY A 33 -18.54 -49.66 -14.94
CA GLY A 33 -17.75 -49.55 -16.17
C GLY A 33 -16.92 -48.27 -16.18
N ALA A 34 -15.99 -48.11 -15.24
CA ALA A 34 -15.14 -46.93 -15.13
C ALA A 34 -14.08 -46.92 -16.24
N ALA A 35 -14.45 -46.44 -17.43
CA ALA A 35 -13.50 -45.70 -18.24
C ALA A 35 -13.11 -44.47 -17.40
N LEU A 36 -11.82 -44.33 -17.08
CA LEU A 36 -11.29 -43.09 -16.52
C LEU A 36 -11.62 -41.99 -17.53
N ALA A 37 -12.66 -41.20 -17.23
CA ALA A 37 -12.92 -39.98 -17.96
C ALA A 37 -11.62 -39.15 -17.90
N PRO A 38 -11.13 -38.61 -19.03
CA PRO A 38 -10.03 -37.68 -18.98
C PRO A 38 -10.37 -36.60 -17.95
N GLY A 39 -9.44 -36.35 -17.02
CA GLY A 39 -9.64 -35.36 -15.97
C GLY A 39 -10.09 -34.05 -16.61
N ALA A 40 -11.17 -33.46 -16.10
CA ALA A 40 -11.65 -32.18 -16.58
C ALA A 40 -10.49 -31.17 -16.53
N GLN A 41 -10.20 -30.56 -17.68
CA GLN A 41 -9.10 -29.62 -17.84
C GLN A 41 -9.64 -28.22 -17.59
N ALA A 42 -8.93 -27.44 -16.77
CA ALA A 42 -9.22 -26.03 -16.53
C ALA A 42 -9.46 -25.29 -17.86
N GLY A 43 -10.63 -24.65 -17.95
CA GLY A 43 -11.02 -23.79 -19.05
C GLY A 43 -10.22 -22.50 -19.08
N SER A 44 -9.99 -22.00 -20.30
CA SER A 44 -9.45 -20.67 -20.53
C SER A 44 -10.36 -19.91 -21.47
N PHE A 45 -10.89 -18.78 -20.99
CA PHE A 45 -11.81 -17.94 -21.74
C PHE A 45 -11.17 -16.58 -22.00
N THR A 46 -11.25 -16.12 -23.24
CA THR A 46 -10.68 -14.83 -23.66
C THR A 46 -11.80 -13.88 -24.02
N VAL A 47 -11.93 -12.80 -23.26
CA VAL A 47 -12.85 -11.69 -23.56
C VAL A 47 -12.32 -10.95 -24.78
N THR A 48 -13.12 -10.87 -25.86
CA THR A 48 -12.71 -10.27 -27.14
C THR A 48 -13.39 -8.94 -27.42
N THR A 49 -14.43 -8.58 -26.65
CA THR A 49 -15.23 -7.37 -26.87
C THR A 49 -15.51 -6.63 -25.56
N LEU A 50 -15.77 -5.33 -25.67
CA LEU A 50 -16.18 -4.47 -24.56
C LEU A 50 -17.70 -4.44 -24.32
N GLY A 51 -18.48 -5.15 -25.15
CA GLY A 51 -19.93 -5.16 -25.02
C GLY A 51 -20.40 -5.88 -23.75
N ASP A 52 -21.57 -5.49 -23.24
CA ASP A 52 -22.33 -6.25 -22.26
C ASP A 52 -23.66 -6.71 -22.87
N ALA A 53 -23.79 -8.01 -23.08
CA ALA A 53 -24.99 -8.66 -23.61
C ALA A 53 -25.43 -9.78 -22.66
N PRO A 54 -26.68 -10.26 -22.74
CA PRO A 54 -27.09 -11.46 -22.00
C PRO A 54 -26.13 -12.61 -22.30
N ALA A 55 -25.75 -13.36 -21.25
CA ALA A 55 -24.79 -14.46 -21.36
C ALA A 55 -25.17 -15.45 -22.48
N ASN A 56 -24.20 -15.73 -23.35
CA ASN A 56 -24.25 -16.73 -24.40
C ASN A 56 -22.93 -17.55 -24.42
N ALA A 57 -22.70 -18.31 -25.49
CA ALA A 57 -21.45 -19.05 -25.63
C ALA A 57 -20.26 -18.09 -25.84
N CYS A 58 -19.19 -18.27 -25.08
CA CYS A 58 -17.94 -17.54 -25.28
C CYS A 58 -17.27 -17.95 -26.60
N ASP A 59 -17.59 -17.24 -27.68
CA ASP A 59 -17.10 -17.47 -29.05
C ASP A 59 -16.20 -16.32 -29.56
N ALA A 60 -16.22 -16.03 -30.87
CA ALA A 60 -15.46 -14.93 -31.46
C ALA A 60 -15.81 -13.54 -30.86
N SER A 61 -17.03 -13.35 -30.35
CA SER A 61 -17.49 -12.10 -29.72
C SER A 61 -17.72 -12.26 -28.21
N CYS A 62 -16.91 -13.07 -27.54
CA CYS A 62 -17.04 -13.35 -26.10
C CYS A 62 -16.93 -12.07 -25.25
N THR A 63 -18.02 -11.72 -24.57
CA THR A 63 -18.07 -10.67 -23.55
C THR A 63 -17.49 -11.17 -22.23
N LEU A 64 -17.21 -10.26 -21.28
CA LEU A 64 -16.83 -10.65 -19.92
C LEU A 64 -17.92 -11.50 -19.25
N ARG A 65 -19.18 -11.23 -19.55
CA ARG A 65 -20.31 -11.99 -18.99
C ARG A 65 -20.37 -13.42 -19.57
N ASP A 66 -20.05 -13.59 -20.84
CA ASP A 66 -19.98 -14.91 -21.48
C ASP A 66 -18.82 -15.72 -20.92
N ALA A 67 -17.65 -15.10 -20.74
CA ALA A 67 -16.49 -15.75 -20.14
C ALA A 67 -16.76 -16.23 -18.71
N ILE A 68 -17.44 -15.40 -17.89
CA ILE A 68 -17.83 -15.77 -16.52
C ILE A 68 -18.92 -16.86 -16.52
N ASP A 69 -19.91 -16.81 -17.41
CA ASP A 69 -20.93 -17.87 -17.53
C ASP A 69 -20.32 -19.20 -17.98
N ALA A 70 -19.38 -19.14 -18.92
CA ALA A 70 -18.69 -20.32 -19.43
C ALA A 70 -17.75 -20.93 -18.39
N GLY A 71 -17.07 -20.11 -17.58
CA GLY A 71 -16.26 -20.59 -16.46
C GLY A 71 -17.08 -21.34 -15.40
N ALA A 72 -18.27 -20.82 -15.12
CA ALA A 72 -19.20 -21.45 -14.19
C ALA A 72 -19.86 -22.74 -14.70
N ALA A 73 -19.48 -23.24 -15.89
CA ALA A 73 -20.08 -24.44 -16.47
C ALA A 73 -19.60 -25.74 -15.79
N ASP A 74 -18.43 -25.75 -15.17
CA ASP A 74 -17.93 -26.92 -14.45
C ASP A 74 -17.29 -26.58 -13.09
N ALA A 75 -16.68 -27.57 -12.45
CA ALA A 75 -16.15 -27.44 -11.10
C ALA A 75 -14.65 -27.12 -11.06
N THR A 76 -13.97 -27.10 -12.21
CA THR A 76 -12.54 -26.87 -12.30
C THR A 76 -12.21 -25.37 -12.21
N PRO A 77 -11.04 -25.00 -11.67
CA PRO A 77 -10.64 -23.59 -11.61
C PRO A 77 -10.32 -23.04 -12.99
N ASP A 78 -11.05 -22.00 -13.39
CA ASP A 78 -10.96 -21.44 -14.74
C ASP A 78 -10.25 -20.10 -14.78
N THR A 79 -9.60 -19.81 -15.91
CA THR A 79 -8.89 -18.54 -16.11
C THR A 79 -9.55 -17.72 -17.20
N ILE A 80 -9.97 -16.50 -16.83
CA ILE A 80 -10.51 -15.52 -17.76
C ILE A 80 -9.44 -14.47 -18.03
N THR A 81 -9.16 -14.24 -19.31
CA THR A 81 -8.22 -13.22 -19.80
C THR A 81 -8.89 -12.32 -20.83
N PHE A 82 -8.17 -11.30 -21.30
CA PHE A 82 -8.65 -10.36 -22.31
C PHE A 82 -7.78 -10.45 -23.56
N ALA A 83 -8.39 -10.28 -24.74
CA ALA A 83 -7.67 -10.25 -26.00
C ALA A 83 -6.58 -9.16 -25.99
N SER A 84 -5.45 -9.46 -26.63
CA SER A 84 -4.32 -8.52 -26.70
C SER A 84 -4.75 -7.18 -27.29
N GLY A 85 -4.44 -6.08 -26.61
CA GLY A 85 -4.79 -4.72 -27.02
C GLY A 85 -6.23 -4.28 -26.70
N LEU A 86 -7.07 -5.17 -26.16
CA LEU A 86 -8.40 -4.79 -25.72
C LEU A 86 -8.31 -3.77 -24.57
N SER A 87 -8.86 -2.59 -24.80
CA SER A 87 -8.84 -1.48 -23.85
C SER A 87 -10.08 -0.60 -24.02
N GLY A 88 -10.57 -0.03 -22.92
CA GLY A 88 -11.79 0.75 -22.87
C GLY A 88 -12.70 0.34 -21.71
N THR A 89 -13.96 0.76 -21.79
CA THR A 89 -14.97 0.52 -20.75
C THR A 89 -15.96 -0.55 -21.18
N ILE A 90 -16.16 -1.54 -20.32
CA ILE A 90 -17.28 -2.47 -20.32
C ILE A 90 -18.36 -1.83 -19.46
N GLU A 91 -19.33 -1.17 -20.08
CA GLU A 91 -20.48 -0.60 -19.38
C GLU A 91 -21.54 -1.70 -19.18
N LEU A 92 -21.85 -2.02 -17.93
CA LEU A 92 -22.83 -3.05 -17.60
C LEU A 92 -24.26 -2.53 -17.84
N THR A 93 -25.00 -3.26 -18.66
CA THR A 93 -26.41 -3.00 -19.00
C THR A 93 -27.33 -4.14 -18.54
N GLN A 94 -26.77 -5.30 -18.22
CA GLN A 94 -27.49 -6.50 -17.78
C GLN A 94 -27.46 -6.73 -16.25
N GLY A 95 -26.96 -5.74 -15.50
CA GLY A 95 -26.74 -5.81 -14.05
C GLY A 95 -25.38 -6.41 -13.68
N GLN A 96 -25.23 -6.76 -12.41
CA GLN A 96 -23.98 -7.30 -11.83
C GLN A 96 -23.43 -8.53 -12.58
N LEU A 97 -22.12 -8.75 -12.50
CA LEU A 97 -21.44 -9.97 -12.93
C LEU A 97 -21.37 -10.96 -11.77
N GLU A 98 -21.94 -12.16 -11.93
CA GLU A 98 -22.02 -13.17 -10.86
C GLU A 98 -20.90 -14.20 -11.00
N ILE A 99 -20.05 -14.32 -9.98
CA ILE A 99 -18.98 -15.32 -9.86
C ILE A 99 -19.40 -16.33 -8.78
N TYR A 100 -19.60 -17.59 -9.17
CA TYR A 100 -20.12 -18.65 -8.30
C TYR A 100 -19.16 -19.83 -8.06
N ASP A 101 -17.94 -19.72 -8.57
CA ASP A 101 -16.99 -20.80 -8.71
C ASP A 101 -15.55 -20.31 -8.49
N GLU A 102 -14.60 -21.22 -8.74
CA GLU A 102 -13.19 -20.88 -8.64
C GLU A 102 -12.73 -20.17 -9.92
N THR A 103 -12.82 -18.85 -9.93
CA THR A 103 -12.49 -18.02 -11.11
C THR A 103 -11.20 -17.23 -10.88
N ASN A 104 -10.25 -17.33 -11.81
CA ASN A 104 -9.12 -16.42 -11.94
C ASN A 104 -9.37 -15.40 -13.07
N LEU A 105 -9.92 -14.24 -12.73
CA LEU A 105 -10.16 -13.14 -13.65
C LEU A 105 -8.93 -12.23 -13.73
N GLN A 106 -8.18 -12.33 -14.82
CA GLN A 106 -6.97 -11.56 -15.07
C GLN A 106 -7.21 -10.50 -16.16
N GLY A 107 -7.41 -9.26 -15.72
CA GLY A 107 -7.45 -8.10 -16.58
C GLY A 107 -6.10 -7.75 -17.21
N PRO A 108 -6.09 -6.97 -18.31
CA PRO A 108 -4.87 -6.55 -19.00
C PRO A 108 -4.10 -5.43 -18.27
N GLY A 109 -4.60 -4.97 -17.12
CA GLY A 109 -4.05 -3.88 -16.32
C GLY A 109 -5.14 -2.84 -15.99
N ALA A 110 -5.10 -2.26 -14.79
CA ALA A 110 -6.15 -1.34 -14.32
C ALA A 110 -6.32 -0.10 -15.23
N ASN A 111 -5.26 0.32 -15.92
CA ASN A 111 -5.30 1.44 -16.87
C ASN A 111 -5.84 1.05 -18.27
N ALA A 112 -6.08 -0.24 -18.53
CA ALA A 112 -6.46 -0.74 -19.85
C ALA A 112 -7.97 -1.01 -19.94
N VAL A 113 -8.54 -1.78 -19.00
CA VAL A 113 -9.97 -2.12 -19.01
C VAL A 113 -10.65 -1.65 -17.74
N THR A 114 -11.76 -0.93 -17.94
CA THR A 114 -12.70 -0.52 -16.90
C THR A 114 -13.97 -1.35 -17.00
N VAL A 115 -14.48 -1.86 -15.88
CA VAL A 115 -15.80 -2.46 -15.75
C VAL A 115 -16.66 -1.49 -14.96
N ASP A 116 -17.67 -0.92 -15.62
CA ASP A 116 -18.53 0.13 -15.07
C ASP A 116 -19.93 -0.45 -14.77
N GLY A 117 -20.33 -0.44 -13.50
CA GLY A 117 -21.64 -0.91 -13.03
C GLY A 117 -22.83 -0.06 -13.48
N ASN A 118 -22.59 1.10 -14.09
CA ASN A 118 -23.62 2.01 -14.63
C ASN A 118 -24.69 2.42 -13.61
N GLY A 119 -24.33 2.44 -12.33
CA GLY A 119 -25.21 2.75 -11.21
C GLY A 119 -26.36 1.76 -11.00
N LEU A 120 -26.31 0.56 -11.60
CA LEU A 120 -27.44 -0.37 -11.63
C LEU A 120 -27.53 -1.27 -10.39
N ASP A 121 -26.41 -1.83 -9.94
CA ASP A 121 -26.27 -2.72 -8.80
C ASP A 121 -24.76 -2.82 -8.43
N ASN A 122 -24.36 -3.88 -7.73
CA ASN A 122 -22.97 -4.30 -7.63
C ASN A 122 -22.31 -4.41 -9.02
N VAL A 123 -21.00 -4.15 -9.15
CA VAL A 123 -20.28 -4.54 -10.39
C VAL A 123 -20.09 -6.06 -10.42
N PHE A 124 -19.57 -6.62 -9.33
CA PHE A 124 -19.42 -8.06 -9.14
C PHE A 124 -20.16 -8.54 -7.89
N TYR A 125 -20.81 -9.69 -8.02
CA TYR A 125 -21.35 -10.45 -6.90
C TYR A 125 -20.58 -11.77 -6.83
N VAL A 126 -19.87 -11.97 -5.73
CA VAL A 126 -18.97 -13.11 -5.54
C VAL A 126 -19.56 -14.00 -4.46
N ARG A 127 -19.86 -15.26 -4.80
CA ARG A 127 -20.31 -16.27 -3.85
C ARG A 127 -19.69 -17.60 -4.22
N THR A 128 -18.60 -17.96 -3.55
CA THR A 128 -17.76 -19.06 -4.02
C THR A 128 -17.78 -20.29 -3.12
N GLU A 129 -18.46 -20.32 -1.98
CA GLU A 129 -18.60 -21.46 -1.04
C GLU A 129 -18.41 -22.88 -1.64
N PRO A 130 -17.34 -23.66 -1.31
CA PRO A 130 -16.11 -23.33 -0.55
C PRO A 130 -14.89 -22.97 -1.43
N LYS A 131 -15.11 -22.59 -2.69
CA LYS A 131 -14.14 -22.18 -3.70
C LYS A 131 -13.65 -20.74 -3.49
N SER A 132 -12.63 -20.31 -4.22
CA SER A 132 -12.02 -18.97 -4.10
C SER A 132 -12.04 -18.21 -5.43
N ALA A 133 -12.09 -16.89 -5.42
CA ALA A 133 -12.02 -16.09 -6.65
C ALA A 133 -10.85 -15.12 -6.60
N ARG A 134 -10.22 -14.87 -7.75
CA ARG A 134 -9.25 -13.81 -7.95
C ARG A 134 -9.75 -12.85 -9.01
N ILE A 135 -9.71 -11.56 -8.70
CA ILE A 135 -9.98 -10.46 -9.63
C ILE A 135 -8.73 -9.59 -9.67
N ALA A 136 -8.16 -9.39 -10.85
CA ALA A 136 -6.90 -8.69 -10.99
C ALA A 136 -6.82 -7.76 -12.20
N GLY A 137 -6.04 -6.69 -12.06
CA GLY A 137 -5.63 -5.84 -13.20
C GLY A 137 -6.80 -5.19 -13.95
N LEU A 138 -7.83 -4.74 -13.24
CA LEU A 138 -9.00 -4.05 -13.79
C LEU A 138 -9.25 -2.73 -13.05
N THR A 139 -9.95 -1.81 -13.69
CA THR A 139 -10.67 -0.74 -12.98
C THR A 139 -12.13 -1.16 -12.78
N VAL A 140 -12.67 -0.98 -11.58
CA VAL A 140 -14.04 -1.27 -11.18
C VAL A 140 -14.69 0.03 -10.73
N THR A 141 -15.75 0.46 -11.42
CA THR A 141 -16.38 1.77 -11.18
C THR A 141 -17.88 1.73 -11.34
N GLY A 142 -18.55 2.82 -10.94
CA GLY A 142 -19.98 3.05 -11.17
C GLY A 142 -20.90 2.03 -10.49
N GLY A 143 -20.39 1.18 -9.61
CA GLY A 143 -21.22 0.30 -8.79
C GLY A 143 -22.07 1.10 -7.81
N ASN A 144 -23.35 0.75 -7.67
CA ASN A 144 -24.29 1.43 -6.77
C ASN A 144 -25.28 0.44 -6.18
N ALA A 145 -25.00 -0.03 -4.97
CA ALA A 145 -25.75 -1.12 -4.33
C ALA A 145 -26.14 -0.79 -2.89
N THR A 146 -26.82 -1.72 -2.22
CA THR A 146 -26.99 -1.62 -0.76
C THR A 146 -25.68 -1.94 -0.05
N LYS A 147 -24.98 -2.99 -0.49
CA LYS A 147 -23.72 -3.49 0.08
C LYS A 147 -22.72 -3.70 -1.03
N GLY A 148 -21.48 -3.24 -0.89
CA GLY A 148 -20.40 -3.64 -1.80
C GLY A 148 -20.51 -3.08 -3.21
N GLY A 149 -20.65 -1.76 -3.39
CA GLY A 149 -20.94 -1.15 -4.71
C GLY A 149 -20.08 -1.72 -5.85
N GLY A 150 -18.76 -1.85 -5.66
CA GLY A 150 -17.90 -2.57 -6.58
C GLY A 150 -18.09 -4.10 -6.51
N ILE A 151 -17.79 -4.70 -5.36
CA ILE A 151 -17.88 -6.13 -5.09
C ILE A 151 -18.70 -6.38 -3.84
N TYR A 152 -19.69 -7.27 -3.92
CA TYR A 152 -20.26 -7.91 -2.74
C TYR A 152 -19.80 -9.36 -2.66
N LEU A 153 -18.99 -9.66 -1.64
CA LEU A 153 -18.59 -11.02 -1.28
C LEU A 153 -19.60 -11.56 -0.27
N PHE A 154 -20.26 -12.64 -0.65
CA PHE A 154 -21.19 -13.36 0.21
C PHE A 154 -20.69 -14.79 0.42
N ASP A 155 -20.18 -15.06 1.62
CA ASP A 155 -19.65 -16.38 2.01
C ASP A 155 -20.33 -16.88 3.29
N THR A 156 -21.14 -17.93 3.16
CA THR A 156 -21.87 -18.60 4.23
C THR A 156 -21.23 -19.94 4.57
N ALA A 157 -21.52 -20.44 5.78
CA ALA A 157 -20.78 -21.56 6.37
C ALA A 157 -20.63 -22.80 5.44
N PRO A 158 -19.41 -23.40 5.34
CA PRO A 158 -18.18 -23.00 6.03
C PRO A 158 -17.54 -21.76 5.39
N THR A 159 -17.25 -20.73 6.19
CA THR A 159 -16.72 -19.43 5.73
C THR A 159 -15.22 -19.51 5.45
N ASN A 160 -14.80 -20.29 4.46
CA ASN A 160 -13.39 -20.55 4.14
C ASN A 160 -12.99 -20.14 2.71
N SER A 161 -13.90 -19.51 1.96
CA SER A 161 -13.60 -18.97 0.64
C SER A 161 -12.66 -17.78 0.72
N THR A 162 -11.79 -17.62 -0.28
CA THR A 162 -10.89 -16.45 -0.39
C THR A 162 -11.23 -15.63 -1.62
N LEU A 163 -11.44 -14.33 -1.43
CA LEU A 163 -11.44 -13.34 -2.50
C LEU A 163 -10.08 -12.65 -2.54
N THR A 164 -9.36 -12.81 -3.64
CA THR A 164 -8.10 -12.13 -3.92
C THR A 164 -8.33 -10.97 -4.89
N VAL A 165 -7.92 -9.78 -4.49
CA VAL A 165 -7.97 -8.54 -5.26
C VAL A 165 -6.54 -8.07 -5.51
N ASP A 166 -6.10 -8.10 -6.77
CA ASP A 166 -4.69 -7.89 -7.11
C ASP A 166 -4.50 -6.84 -8.21
N GLY A 167 -3.90 -5.70 -7.87
CA GLY A 167 -3.65 -4.62 -8.83
C GLY A 167 -4.93 -4.02 -9.42
N VAL A 168 -6.04 -4.04 -8.66
CA VAL A 168 -7.35 -3.51 -9.08
C VAL A 168 -7.50 -2.06 -8.60
N THR A 169 -8.14 -1.22 -9.43
CA THR A 169 -8.57 0.12 -9.03
C THR A 169 -10.08 0.16 -8.82
N PHE A 170 -10.54 0.38 -7.60
CA PHE A 170 -11.93 0.70 -7.29
C PHE A 170 -12.10 2.20 -7.20
N THR A 171 -12.96 2.76 -8.04
CA THR A 171 -13.21 4.20 -8.00
C THR A 171 -14.67 4.55 -8.25
N ALA A 172 -15.16 5.58 -7.54
CA ALA A 172 -16.52 6.08 -7.70
C ALA A 172 -17.61 4.99 -7.56
N ASN A 173 -17.37 4.01 -6.70
CA ASN A 173 -18.39 3.04 -6.32
C ASN A 173 -19.09 3.52 -5.04
N SER A 174 -20.40 3.24 -4.95
CA SER A 174 -21.26 3.72 -3.87
C SER A 174 -22.07 2.57 -3.26
N ALA A 175 -22.26 2.61 -1.95
CA ALA A 175 -23.18 1.72 -1.23
C ALA A 175 -24.04 2.51 -0.24
N SER A 176 -25.31 2.13 -0.06
CA SER A 176 -26.16 2.80 0.95
C SER A 176 -25.90 2.34 2.38
N ASP A 177 -25.48 1.08 2.57
CA ASP A 177 -25.13 0.49 3.86
C ASP A 177 -23.60 0.60 4.03
N GLY A 178 -22.81 -0.30 3.44
CA GLY A 178 -21.36 -0.18 3.56
C GLY A 178 -20.52 -0.76 2.44
N GLY A 179 -19.22 -0.44 2.49
CA GLY A 179 -18.22 -0.96 1.58
C GLY A 179 -18.46 -0.46 0.17
N GLY A 180 -18.40 0.87 -0.03
CA GLY A 180 -18.67 1.49 -1.33
C GLY A 180 -17.96 0.79 -2.48
N ALA A 181 -16.74 0.30 -2.25
CA ALA A 181 -16.03 -0.61 -3.15
C ALA A 181 -16.27 -2.09 -2.85
N LEU A 182 -16.12 -2.55 -1.61
CA LEU A 182 -16.19 -3.97 -1.26
C LEU A 182 -16.90 -4.19 0.09
N ASP A 183 -17.92 -5.04 0.10
CA ASP A 183 -18.52 -5.57 1.34
C ASP A 183 -18.25 -7.07 1.42
N ALA A 184 -17.64 -7.52 2.52
CA ALA A 184 -17.32 -8.92 2.81
C ALA A 184 -18.20 -9.47 3.93
N ALA A 185 -19.27 -10.17 3.54
CA ALA A 185 -20.12 -10.94 4.44
C ALA A 185 -19.56 -12.35 4.65
N GLY A 186 -18.41 -12.45 5.33
CA GLY A 186 -17.71 -13.71 5.62
C GLY A 186 -16.44 -13.91 4.77
N GLY A 187 -15.87 -15.12 4.86
CA GLY A 187 -14.71 -15.55 4.09
C GLY A 187 -13.40 -14.83 4.41
N ASN A 188 -12.44 -14.90 3.50
CA ASN A 188 -11.14 -14.24 3.57
C ASN A 188 -11.01 -13.23 2.44
N VAL A 189 -10.41 -12.07 2.74
CA VAL A 189 -10.14 -11.04 1.74
C VAL A 189 -8.65 -10.72 1.74
N VAL A 190 -8.03 -10.88 0.56
CA VAL A 190 -6.63 -10.54 0.32
C VAL A 190 -6.56 -9.45 -0.73
N VAL A 191 -5.95 -8.33 -0.38
CA VAL A 191 -5.83 -7.14 -1.23
C VAL A 191 -4.36 -6.80 -1.40
N THR A 192 -3.88 -6.78 -2.64
CA THR A 192 -2.48 -6.45 -2.95
C THR A 192 -2.40 -5.45 -4.09
N GLY A 193 -1.56 -4.41 -3.94
CA GLY A 193 -1.30 -3.46 -5.03
C GLY A 193 -2.53 -2.70 -5.52
N ALA A 194 -3.59 -2.61 -4.70
CA ALA A 194 -4.89 -2.09 -5.12
C ALA A 194 -5.03 -0.60 -4.80
N ARG A 195 -5.97 0.04 -5.48
CA ARG A 195 -6.31 1.46 -5.28
C ARG A 195 -7.80 1.60 -5.02
N PHE A 196 -8.16 2.13 -3.86
CA PHE A 196 -9.54 2.48 -3.51
C PHE A 196 -9.64 4.00 -3.45
N VAL A 197 -10.25 4.59 -4.47
CA VAL A 197 -10.23 6.04 -4.67
C VAL A 197 -11.64 6.60 -4.82
N ASN A 198 -12.03 7.51 -3.93
CA ASN A 198 -13.33 8.18 -3.97
C ASN A 198 -14.52 7.21 -4.00
N ASN A 199 -14.45 6.13 -3.21
CA ASN A 199 -15.61 5.28 -2.97
C ASN A 199 -16.40 5.82 -1.77
N ALA A 200 -17.72 5.60 -1.78
CA ALA A 200 -18.63 6.17 -0.80
C ALA A 200 -19.56 5.12 -0.18
N ALA A 201 -19.81 5.24 1.12
CA ALA A 201 -20.81 4.46 1.83
C ALA A 201 -21.73 5.37 2.65
N GLY A 202 -23.02 5.05 2.71
CA GLY A 202 -24.00 5.78 3.51
C GLY A 202 -23.82 5.58 5.00
N ASP A 203 -23.48 4.38 5.44
CA ASP A 203 -23.19 4.06 6.84
C ASP A 203 -21.69 3.89 7.03
N SER A 204 -21.07 2.85 6.45
CA SER A 204 -19.76 2.42 6.96
C SER A 204 -18.79 1.88 5.91
N GLY A 205 -17.49 2.08 6.11
CA GLY A 205 -16.45 1.57 5.22
C GLY A 205 -16.58 2.17 3.84
N GLY A 206 -16.14 3.41 3.64
CA GLY A 206 -16.30 4.10 2.36
C GLY A 206 -15.71 3.31 1.18
N ALA A 207 -14.62 2.57 1.42
CA ALA A 207 -14.08 1.57 0.51
C ALA A 207 -14.49 0.14 0.90
N ILE A 208 -13.98 -0.36 2.03
CA ILE A 208 -14.13 -1.76 2.44
C ILE A 208 -14.92 -1.84 3.73
N THR A 209 -15.89 -2.75 3.80
CA THR A 209 -16.55 -3.10 5.04
C THR A 209 -16.76 -4.60 5.17
N GLY A 210 -17.07 -5.06 6.38
CA GLY A 210 -17.67 -6.38 6.60
C GLY A 210 -17.14 -7.10 7.83
N SER A 211 -17.35 -8.41 7.84
CA SER A 211 -16.90 -9.34 8.88
C SER A 211 -16.18 -10.54 8.26
N PRO A 212 -15.09 -10.32 7.51
CA PRO A 212 -14.25 -11.41 7.03
C PRO A 212 -13.56 -12.09 8.22
N LEU A 213 -13.29 -13.40 8.10
CA LEU A 213 -12.44 -14.11 9.04
C LEU A 213 -11.01 -13.58 9.01
N ASN A 214 -10.49 -13.31 7.81
CA ASN A 214 -9.15 -12.78 7.61
C ASN A 214 -9.18 -11.62 6.62
N LEU A 215 -8.57 -10.49 6.99
CA LEU A 215 -8.34 -9.36 6.10
C LEU A 215 -6.84 -9.08 6.01
N SER A 216 -6.27 -9.26 4.82
CA SER A 216 -4.89 -8.92 4.51
C SER A 216 -4.85 -7.84 3.43
N ILE A 217 -4.20 -6.71 3.73
CA ILE A 217 -4.03 -5.58 2.83
C ILE A 217 -2.55 -5.27 2.74
N ALA A 218 -2.00 -5.37 1.55
CA ALA A 218 -0.60 -5.08 1.25
C ALA A 218 -0.49 -4.05 0.12
N ASP A 219 0.48 -3.15 0.24
CA ASP A 219 0.95 -2.32 -0.87
C ASP A 219 -0.17 -1.53 -1.59
N SER A 220 -1.18 -1.10 -0.83
CA SER A 220 -2.42 -0.56 -1.37
C SER A 220 -2.66 0.90 -0.95
N THR A 221 -3.42 1.63 -1.77
CA THR A 221 -3.75 3.04 -1.52
C THR A 221 -5.25 3.21 -1.31
N PHE A 222 -5.63 3.86 -0.21
CA PHE A 222 -7.00 4.29 0.11
C PHE A 222 -7.03 5.81 0.14
N ALA A 223 -7.63 6.43 -0.87
CA ALA A 223 -7.63 7.87 -1.05
C ALA A 223 -9.04 8.45 -1.20
N GLY A 224 -9.39 9.44 -0.39
CA GLY A 224 -10.63 10.20 -0.57
C GLY A 224 -11.91 9.38 -0.40
N ASN A 225 -11.86 8.23 0.29
CA ASN A 225 -13.05 7.43 0.55
C ASN A 225 -13.86 8.04 1.70
N ILE A 226 -15.19 7.92 1.61
CA ILE A 226 -16.11 8.59 2.54
C ILE A 226 -17.13 7.59 3.06
N SER A 227 -17.29 7.52 4.39
CA SER A 227 -18.46 6.88 5.02
C SER A 227 -19.27 7.91 5.81
N GLY A 228 -20.55 7.61 6.04
CA GLY A 228 -21.42 8.47 6.84
C GLY A 228 -21.18 8.36 8.35
N ASP A 229 -20.73 7.20 8.82
CA ASP A 229 -20.53 6.91 10.24
C ASP A 229 -19.12 6.34 10.52
N ASP A 230 -18.86 5.07 10.20
CA ASP A 230 -17.64 4.41 10.66
C ASP A 230 -16.66 4.08 9.53
N GLY A 231 -15.37 4.31 9.77
CA GLY A 231 -14.28 3.86 8.90
C GLY A 231 -14.32 4.49 7.52
N GLY A 232 -13.71 5.67 7.35
CA GLY A 232 -13.83 6.43 6.09
C GLY A 232 -13.31 5.68 4.87
N ALA A 233 -12.24 4.90 5.06
CA ALA A 233 -11.82 3.89 4.09
C ALA A 233 -12.33 2.50 4.49
N ILE A 234 -12.01 2.04 5.70
CA ILE A 234 -12.23 0.67 6.11
C ILE A 234 -12.95 0.64 7.45
N ARG A 235 -14.06 -0.10 7.51
CA ARG A 235 -14.61 -0.58 8.77
C ARG A 235 -14.46 -2.09 8.82
N VAL A 236 -13.86 -2.61 9.89
CA VAL A 236 -13.90 -4.05 10.15
C VAL A 236 -14.73 -4.33 11.38
N ALA A 237 -15.67 -5.28 11.24
CA ALA A 237 -16.64 -5.62 12.26
C ALA A 237 -16.58 -7.12 12.63
N GLY A 238 -16.87 -7.47 13.87
CA GLY A 238 -17.19 -8.85 14.27
C GLY A 238 -15.99 -9.69 14.74
N SER A 239 -16.11 -11.02 14.62
CA SER A 239 -15.12 -11.97 15.10
C SER A 239 -14.14 -12.36 13.99
N MET A 240 -12.98 -11.72 13.97
CA MET A 240 -11.87 -12.04 13.06
C MET A 240 -10.90 -13.05 13.67
N GLN A 241 -10.21 -13.76 12.79
CA GLN A 241 -9.02 -14.56 13.11
C GLN A 241 -7.73 -13.77 12.87
N SER A 242 -7.67 -12.95 11.81
CA SER A 242 -6.50 -12.08 11.58
C SER A 242 -6.82 -10.81 10.80
N LEU A 243 -6.11 -9.74 11.16
CA LEU A 243 -6.02 -8.50 10.42
C LEU A 243 -4.54 -8.16 10.19
N LEU A 244 -4.17 -7.92 8.94
CA LEU A 244 -2.87 -7.40 8.55
C LEU A 244 -3.05 -6.25 7.56
N ILE A 245 -2.48 -5.10 7.89
CA ILE A 245 -2.33 -3.97 6.97
C ILE A 245 -0.84 -3.65 6.88
N GLU A 246 -0.26 -3.77 5.69
CA GLU A 246 1.16 -3.52 5.45
C GLU A 246 1.42 -2.68 4.20
N GLY A 247 2.50 -1.90 4.21
CA GLY A 247 2.99 -1.22 3.00
C GLY A 247 2.03 -0.18 2.42
N SER A 248 0.98 0.21 3.15
CA SER A 248 -0.22 0.83 2.60
C SER A 248 -0.38 2.30 3.00
N THR A 249 -1.08 3.06 2.16
CA THR A 249 -1.29 4.49 2.35
C THR A 249 -2.76 4.85 2.44
N PHE A 250 -3.14 5.54 3.50
CA PHE A 250 -4.49 6.04 3.74
C PHE A 250 -4.46 7.57 3.77
N THR A 251 -5.07 8.20 2.77
CA THR A 251 -5.02 9.66 2.61
C THR A 251 -6.38 10.30 2.34
N GLY A 252 -6.69 11.37 3.06
CA GLY A 252 -7.89 12.17 2.79
C GLY A 252 -9.22 11.43 2.96
N ASN A 253 -9.25 10.32 3.71
CA ASN A 253 -10.48 9.58 3.96
C ASN A 253 -11.30 10.26 5.06
N LYS A 254 -12.63 10.11 5.03
CA LYS A 254 -13.54 10.82 5.92
C LYS A 254 -14.66 9.95 6.48
N ALA A 255 -14.91 10.07 7.78
CA ALA A 255 -16.02 9.42 8.49
C ALA A 255 -16.46 10.23 9.71
N ASN A 256 -17.42 9.70 10.47
CA ASN A 256 -17.71 10.17 11.82
C ASN A 256 -16.68 9.64 12.83
N ASN A 257 -16.42 8.33 12.81
CA ASN A 257 -15.42 7.66 13.65
C ASN A 257 -14.40 6.93 12.75
N GLY A 258 -13.10 7.02 13.06
CA GLY A 258 -12.06 6.37 12.27
C GLY A 258 -11.98 6.94 10.86
N GLY A 259 -11.38 8.12 10.71
CA GLY A 259 -11.35 8.82 9.42
C GLY A 259 -10.77 7.99 8.28
N ALA A 260 -9.82 7.09 8.57
CA ALA A 260 -9.39 6.04 7.64
C ALA A 260 -9.91 4.66 8.05
N LEU A 261 -9.59 4.22 9.27
CA LEU A 261 -9.80 2.86 9.72
C LEU A 261 -10.60 2.87 11.03
N LEU A 262 -11.63 2.04 11.08
CA LEU A 262 -12.31 1.70 12.32
C LEU A 262 -12.28 0.19 12.55
N LEU A 263 -11.84 -0.18 13.75
CA LEU A 263 -11.82 -1.54 14.26
C LEU A 263 -12.93 -1.69 15.30
N PHE A 264 -13.87 -2.61 15.04
CA PHE A 264 -15.03 -2.80 15.89
C PHE A 264 -15.37 -4.27 16.07
N GLY A 265 -15.60 -4.69 17.31
CA GLY A 265 -16.04 -6.05 17.62
C GLY A 265 -15.07 -6.80 18.52
N PRO A 266 -15.43 -8.03 18.90
CA PRO A 266 -14.78 -8.75 19.98
C PRO A 266 -13.35 -9.20 19.65
N THR A 267 -13.00 -9.41 18.38
CA THR A 267 -11.64 -9.84 18.00
C THR A 267 -11.09 -9.08 16.79
N ALA A 268 -11.64 -7.92 16.47
CA ALA A 268 -11.27 -7.13 15.30
C ALA A 268 -9.94 -6.35 15.49
N ALA A 269 -8.91 -7.03 15.97
CA ALA A 269 -7.56 -6.48 16.14
C ALA A 269 -6.54 -7.21 15.25
N GLY A 270 -5.37 -6.60 15.10
CA GLY A 270 -4.27 -7.20 14.37
C GLY A 270 -3.08 -6.26 14.24
N THR A 271 -2.30 -6.47 13.18
CA THR A 271 -1.05 -5.74 12.95
C THR A 271 -1.20 -4.75 11.81
N ILE A 272 -0.88 -3.49 12.08
CA ILE A 272 -0.74 -2.43 11.09
C ILE A 272 0.74 -2.04 11.09
N ARG A 273 1.41 -2.21 9.95
CA ARG A 273 2.84 -1.94 9.85
C ARG A 273 3.28 -1.33 8.54
N ASN A 274 4.44 -0.67 8.53
CA ASN A 274 5.01 -0.10 7.30
C ASN A 274 3.99 0.76 6.52
N SER A 275 3.11 1.48 7.22
CA SER A 275 1.97 2.15 6.60
C SER A 275 1.93 3.63 6.94
N THR A 276 1.36 4.43 6.05
CA THR A 276 1.24 5.88 6.20
C THR A 276 -0.24 6.28 6.24
N PHE A 277 -0.66 6.97 7.30
CA PHE A 277 -1.99 7.55 7.47
C PHE A 277 -1.87 9.07 7.56
N THR A 278 -2.39 9.79 6.58
CA THR A 278 -2.28 11.26 6.57
C THR A 278 -3.49 11.99 6.00
N GLY A 279 -3.82 13.16 6.56
CA GLY A 279 -4.92 13.98 6.06
C GLY A 279 -6.31 13.34 6.23
N ASN A 280 -6.45 12.28 7.01
CA ASN A 280 -7.75 11.65 7.27
C ASN A 280 -8.53 12.45 8.32
N THR A 281 -9.86 12.46 8.20
CA THR A 281 -10.73 13.29 9.04
C THR A 281 -11.89 12.50 9.61
N ALA A 282 -12.02 12.51 10.94
CA ALA A 282 -13.20 12.07 11.66
C ALA A 282 -13.93 13.27 12.25
N THR A 283 -15.26 13.24 12.36
CA THR A 283 -15.99 14.30 13.10
C THR A 283 -16.03 14.06 14.60
N ALA A 284 -15.90 12.82 15.06
CA ALA A 284 -15.94 12.44 16.47
C ALA A 284 -14.57 11.92 16.94
N THR A 285 -14.21 10.68 16.60
CA THR A 285 -13.04 10.00 17.19
C THR A 285 -12.12 9.40 16.15
N GLY A 286 -10.81 9.40 16.43
CA GLY A 286 -9.82 8.67 15.65
C GLY A 286 -9.66 9.23 14.23
N GLY A 287 -8.96 10.36 14.08
CA GLY A 287 -8.85 11.03 12.79
C GLY A 287 -8.21 10.14 11.71
N ALA A 288 -7.25 9.30 12.08
CA ALA A 288 -6.81 8.18 11.25
C ALA A 288 -7.47 6.86 11.68
N ILE A 289 -7.21 6.44 12.92
CA ILE A 289 -7.57 5.11 13.41
C ILE A 289 -8.45 5.26 14.65
N ASP A 290 -9.60 4.60 14.62
CA ASP A 290 -10.44 4.37 15.79
C ASP A 290 -10.41 2.87 16.13
N ASP A 291 -9.77 2.56 17.25
CA ASP A 291 -9.72 1.23 17.82
C ASP A 291 -10.79 1.12 18.92
N THR A 292 -12.00 0.73 18.51
CA THR A 292 -13.16 0.49 19.37
C THR A 292 -13.40 -1.03 19.50
N ASN A 293 -12.33 -1.81 19.50
CA ASN A 293 -12.44 -3.24 19.75
C ASN A 293 -13.04 -3.51 21.14
N ALA A 294 -13.86 -4.55 21.22
CA ALA A 294 -14.77 -4.72 22.34
C ALA A 294 -14.25 -5.64 23.44
N ARG A 295 -13.13 -6.39 23.26
CA ARG A 295 -12.67 -7.41 24.23
C ARG A 295 -11.21 -7.85 24.01
N ASP A 296 -10.40 -7.86 25.06
CA ASP A 296 -9.14 -8.60 25.27
C ASP A 296 -8.29 -8.90 24.02
N VAL A 297 -8.12 -7.91 23.14
CA VAL A 297 -7.32 -8.07 21.93
C VAL A 297 -6.35 -6.93 21.72
N THR A 298 -5.11 -7.30 21.37
CA THR A 298 -4.03 -6.35 21.15
C THR A 298 -3.94 -5.94 19.69
N THR A 299 -4.07 -4.63 19.43
CA THR A 299 -3.73 -4.02 18.14
C THR A 299 -2.27 -3.59 18.17
N GLN A 300 -1.50 -3.93 17.12
CA GLN A 300 -0.10 -3.55 16.99
C GLN A 300 0.09 -2.52 15.88
N LEU A 301 0.68 -1.37 16.22
CA LEU A 301 1.15 -0.35 15.28
C LEU A 301 2.67 -0.34 15.23
N GLN A 302 3.25 -0.80 14.11
CA GLN A 302 4.69 -0.98 13.98
C GLN A 302 5.25 -0.20 12.79
N ASN A 303 6.38 0.48 12.95
CA ASN A 303 7.09 1.12 11.82
C ASN A 303 6.15 1.87 10.88
N SER A 304 5.28 2.72 11.42
CA SER A 304 4.23 3.41 10.65
C SER A 304 4.26 4.92 10.90
N THR A 305 3.64 5.69 10.02
CA THR A 305 3.57 7.16 10.11
C THR A 305 2.12 7.60 10.12
N ILE A 306 1.66 8.21 11.22
CA ILE A 306 0.30 8.73 11.42
C ILE A 306 0.39 10.23 11.69
N THR A 307 0.10 11.06 10.68
CA THR A 307 0.32 12.51 10.76
C THR A 307 -0.66 13.36 9.96
N GLY A 308 -0.98 14.56 10.44
CA GLY A 308 -1.88 15.48 9.74
C GLY A 308 -3.34 15.01 9.70
N ASN A 309 -3.74 14.12 10.61
CA ASN A 309 -5.12 13.64 10.71
C ASN A 309 -5.90 14.50 11.72
N THR A 310 -7.22 14.58 11.55
CA THR A 310 -8.09 15.49 12.33
C THR A 310 -9.30 14.77 12.92
N ALA A 311 -9.60 15.00 14.19
CA ALA A 311 -10.82 14.54 14.86
C ALA A 311 -11.28 15.51 15.95
N ALA A 312 -12.46 15.30 16.56
CA ALA A 312 -12.78 16.00 17.80
C ALA A 312 -11.96 15.44 18.99
N THR A 313 -11.75 14.13 19.02
CA THR A 313 -10.92 13.43 20.03
C THR A 313 -10.02 12.39 19.37
N GLY A 314 -8.73 12.34 19.71
CA GLY A 314 -7.79 11.37 19.13
C GLY A 314 -7.53 11.67 17.65
N GLY A 315 -6.90 12.80 17.35
CA GLY A 315 -6.68 13.24 15.96
C GLY A 315 -5.88 12.23 15.14
N GLY A 316 -4.87 11.59 15.74
CA GLY A 316 -4.19 10.44 15.16
C GLY A 316 -4.95 9.15 15.44
N VAL A 317 -4.84 8.66 16.66
CA VAL A 317 -5.43 7.40 17.11
C VAL A 317 -6.34 7.63 18.29
N TYR A 318 -7.54 7.07 18.22
CA TYR A 318 -8.43 6.95 19.36
C TYR A 318 -8.56 5.49 19.75
N ARG A 319 -8.55 5.20 21.05
CA ARG A 319 -8.90 3.89 21.60
C ARG A 319 -10.12 4.04 22.50
N ARG A 320 -11.09 3.15 22.36
CA ARG A 320 -12.15 2.99 23.35
C ARG A 320 -11.77 1.86 24.30
N GLY A 321 -11.50 2.19 25.55
CA GLY A 321 -11.29 1.18 26.58
C GLY A 321 -12.63 0.55 26.99
N TYR A 322 -12.76 -0.75 26.77
CA TYR A 322 -13.76 -1.60 27.39
C TYR A 322 -12.99 -2.66 28.19
N ASP A 323 -13.29 -2.86 29.47
CA ASP A 323 -12.64 -3.91 30.29
C ASP A 323 -13.69 -4.97 30.56
N ASP A 324 -13.39 -6.25 30.28
CA ASP A 324 -14.21 -7.34 30.79
C ASP A 324 -13.79 -7.63 32.23
N PRO A 325 -14.68 -7.46 33.24
CA PRO A 325 -14.35 -7.79 34.62
C PRO A 325 -13.90 -9.25 34.83
N GLY A 326 -14.19 -10.15 33.87
CA GLY A 326 -13.76 -11.54 33.87
C GLY A 326 -12.33 -11.80 33.40
N GLN A 327 -11.65 -10.84 32.76
CA GLN A 327 -10.30 -10.97 32.18
C GLN A 327 -9.51 -9.63 32.22
N PRO A 328 -9.17 -9.10 33.41
CA PRO A 328 -8.53 -7.79 33.51
C PRO A 328 -7.10 -7.78 32.92
N GLY A 329 -6.82 -6.88 31.96
CA GLY A 329 -5.46 -6.42 31.64
C GLY A 329 -4.90 -6.66 30.24
N ASP A 330 -5.66 -7.23 29.30
CA ASP A 330 -5.13 -7.65 27.99
C ASP A 330 -5.48 -6.72 26.81
N ASP A 331 -6.21 -5.63 27.08
CA ASP A 331 -6.68 -4.68 26.07
C ASP A 331 -5.67 -3.56 25.75
N ASN A 332 -4.57 -3.92 25.10
CA ASN A 332 -3.50 -2.99 24.78
C ASN A 332 -3.48 -2.53 23.31
N LEU A 333 -3.11 -1.27 23.09
CA LEU A 333 -2.64 -0.81 21.79
C LEU A 333 -1.13 -0.66 21.87
N VAL A 334 -0.42 -1.59 21.24
CA VAL A 334 1.04 -1.64 21.27
C VAL A 334 1.59 -0.83 20.10
N VAL A 335 2.38 0.18 20.41
CA VAL A 335 3.01 1.07 19.45
C VAL A 335 4.52 0.88 19.51
N SER A 336 5.13 0.48 18.40
CA SER A 336 6.59 0.33 18.29
C SER A 336 7.13 0.98 17.04
N SER A 337 8.19 1.79 17.15
CA SER A 337 8.85 2.45 16.01
C SER A 337 7.89 3.21 15.10
N THR A 338 6.85 3.81 15.68
CA THR A 338 5.80 4.50 14.93
C THR A 338 5.82 5.99 15.26
N ILE A 339 5.52 6.82 14.25
CA ILE A 339 5.32 8.25 14.40
C ILE A 339 3.82 8.50 14.52
N ILE A 340 3.39 9.14 15.61
CA ILE A 340 2.06 9.72 15.77
C ILE A 340 2.25 11.18 16.17
N ALA A 341 2.19 12.09 15.20
CA ALA A 341 2.54 13.49 15.40
C ALA A 341 1.87 14.42 14.39
N GLY A 342 1.73 15.71 14.73
CA GLY A 342 1.14 16.71 13.84
C GLY A 342 -0.33 16.46 13.54
N ASN A 343 -1.02 15.68 14.38
CA ASN A 343 -2.47 15.47 14.27
C ASN A 343 -3.22 16.55 15.06
N THR A 344 -4.49 16.78 14.73
CA THR A 344 -5.31 17.84 15.32
C THR A 344 -6.56 17.27 15.98
N ALA A 345 -6.76 17.56 17.27
CA ALA A 345 -8.02 17.32 17.94
C ALA A 345 -8.22 18.27 19.13
N GLY A 346 -9.47 18.43 19.57
CA GLY A 346 -9.79 19.17 20.80
C GLY A 346 -9.25 18.46 22.04
N THR A 347 -9.29 17.12 22.05
CA THR A 347 -8.77 16.27 23.12
C THR A 347 -7.82 15.21 22.56
N GLY A 348 -6.62 15.11 23.12
CA GLY A 348 -5.60 14.13 22.70
C GLY A 348 -5.29 14.20 21.20
N PRO A 349 -4.54 15.22 20.72
CA PRO A 349 -4.29 15.41 19.30
C PRO A 349 -3.67 14.19 18.62
N ASP A 350 -2.65 13.55 19.21
CA ASP A 350 -2.04 12.37 18.61
C ASP A 350 -2.68 11.07 19.07
N ILE A 351 -2.87 10.91 20.37
CA ILE A 351 -3.55 9.75 20.96
C ILE A 351 -4.58 10.19 22.00
N ALA A 352 -5.70 9.48 22.06
CA ALA A 352 -6.72 9.66 23.07
C ALA A 352 -7.36 8.33 23.45
N GLN A 353 -7.88 8.27 24.68
CA GLN A 353 -8.64 7.13 25.16
C GLN A 353 -9.98 7.57 25.75
N GLY A 354 -11.06 6.93 25.31
CA GLY A 354 -12.35 7.00 25.98
C GLY A 354 -12.55 5.83 26.93
N VAL A 355 -13.35 6.03 27.98
CA VAL A 355 -13.71 5.01 28.97
C VAL A 355 -15.21 4.82 28.94
N MET A 356 -15.70 3.58 28.80
CA MET A 356 -17.11 3.25 29.03
C MET A 356 -17.34 2.86 30.50
N PRO A 357 -18.36 3.41 31.20
CA PRO A 357 -18.74 2.96 32.55
C PRO A 357 -19.28 1.51 32.57
N PRO A 358 -19.15 0.74 33.69
CA PRO A 358 -18.51 1.01 35.00
C PRO A 358 -17.05 0.44 35.13
N PRO A 359 -16.22 0.85 36.13
CA PRO A 359 -14.77 1.16 35.98
C PRO A 359 -13.79 0.02 36.35
N PRO A 360 -12.44 0.22 36.24
CA PRO A 360 -11.65 1.01 35.30
C PRO A 360 -10.78 0.11 34.39
N VAL A 361 -10.67 0.48 33.12
CA VAL A 361 -9.92 -0.28 32.10
C VAL A 361 -8.41 -0.29 32.38
N ASN A 362 -7.83 -1.47 32.54
CA ASN A 362 -6.40 -1.70 32.27
C ASN A 362 -6.20 -1.96 30.77
N GLY A 363 -6.52 -0.97 29.95
CA GLY A 363 -6.17 -0.94 28.54
C GLY A 363 -5.32 0.28 28.28
N SER A 364 -4.02 0.07 28.01
CA SER A 364 -3.03 1.15 27.92
C SER A 364 -2.45 1.23 26.52
N PHE A 365 -2.01 2.43 26.15
CA PHE A 365 -1.05 2.55 25.07
C PHE A 365 0.30 2.04 25.57
N ILE A 366 0.75 0.88 25.07
CA ILE A 366 2.08 0.35 25.37
C ILE A 366 3.03 0.84 24.28
N ILE A 367 3.87 1.82 24.58
CA ILE A 367 4.64 2.55 23.58
C ILE A 367 6.15 2.36 23.81
N GLY A 368 6.87 1.96 22.76
CA GLY A 368 8.33 1.86 22.78
C GLY A 368 8.98 2.30 21.46
N ASN A 369 10.17 2.89 21.53
CA ASN A 369 10.96 3.34 20.38
C ASN A 369 10.15 4.21 19.40
N SER A 370 9.17 4.96 19.89
CA SER A 370 8.19 5.66 19.04
C SER A 370 8.23 7.16 19.28
N LEU A 371 7.69 7.93 18.34
CA LEU A 371 7.49 9.37 18.50
C LEU A 371 6.00 9.66 18.66
N ILE A 372 5.60 10.15 19.83
CA ILE A 372 4.26 10.66 20.10
C ILE A 372 4.38 12.12 20.48
N GLN A 373 4.02 13.05 19.58
CA GLN A 373 4.33 14.46 19.79
C GLN A 373 3.52 15.05 20.95
N ASN A 374 2.22 14.76 21.03
CA ASN A 374 1.31 15.22 22.06
C ASN A 374 0.32 14.10 22.46
N PRO A 375 0.63 13.30 23.50
CA PRO A 375 -0.26 12.24 23.97
C PRO A 375 -1.47 12.76 24.78
N GLY A 376 -1.56 14.08 25.04
CA GLY A 376 -2.60 14.64 25.89
C GLY A 376 -2.64 13.97 27.27
N THR A 377 -3.82 13.47 27.65
CA THR A 377 -4.07 12.76 28.90
C THR A 377 -4.21 11.25 28.71
N ALA A 378 -3.86 10.71 27.54
CA ALA A 378 -3.96 9.28 27.29
C ALA A 378 -3.05 8.50 28.26
N PRO A 379 -3.50 7.36 28.81
CA PRO A 379 -2.66 6.54 29.67
C PRO A 379 -1.61 5.82 28.80
N VAL A 380 -0.34 6.15 29.03
CA VAL A 380 0.79 5.57 28.30
C VAL A 380 1.66 4.75 29.25
N THR A 381 1.81 3.48 28.94
CA THR A 381 2.82 2.58 29.53
C THR A 381 4.03 2.54 28.60
N THR A 382 5.19 3.00 29.07
CA THR A 382 6.41 2.99 28.27
C THR A 382 7.10 1.62 28.30
N SER A 383 7.23 0.94 27.16
CA SER A 383 7.98 -0.32 27.03
C SER A 383 9.44 -0.12 26.59
N ALA A 384 9.75 1.03 25.99
CA ALA A 384 11.11 1.46 25.64
C ALA A 384 11.17 3.01 25.57
N PRO A 385 12.37 3.62 25.43
CA PRO A 385 12.49 5.07 25.27
C PRO A 385 11.67 5.59 24.08
N ASN A 386 10.97 6.71 24.28
CA ASN A 386 10.14 7.35 23.27
C ASN A 386 10.53 8.82 23.09
N LEU A 387 10.24 9.38 21.93
CA LEU A 387 10.35 10.80 21.64
C LEU A 387 8.99 11.47 21.88
N THR A 388 8.95 12.51 22.69
CA THR A 388 7.73 13.27 23.00
C THR A 388 7.97 14.78 22.90
N GLY A 389 6.95 15.55 22.53
CA GLY A 389 7.05 17.01 22.43
C GLY A 389 7.96 17.54 21.32
N VAL A 390 8.38 16.69 20.38
CA VAL A 390 9.29 17.06 19.28
C VAL A 390 8.62 16.87 17.91
N ASP A 391 8.97 17.73 16.96
CA ASP A 391 8.53 17.61 15.56
C ASP A 391 9.32 16.49 14.85
N PRO A 392 8.66 15.50 14.21
CA PRO A 392 9.34 14.47 13.42
C PRO A 392 10.04 15.03 12.17
N ARG A 393 9.78 16.29 11.77
CA ARG A 393 10.39 16.96 10.61
C ARG A 393 10.25 16.14 9.33
N LEU A 394 9.01 15.75 9.00
CA LEU A 394 8.69 15.00 7.79
C LEU A 394 8.54 15.94 6.58
N GLY A 395 8.91 15.44 5.40
CA GLY A 395 8.52 16.03 4.12
C GLY A 395 7.05 15.74 3.77
N PRO A 396 6.53 16.32 2.68
CA PRO A 396 5.15 16.07 2.24
C PRO A 396 4.95 14.61 1.81
N LEU A 397 3.69 14.16 1.77
CA LEU A 397 3.31 12.91 1.11
C LEU A 397 3.69 13.01 -0.38
N ALA A 398 4.54 12.10 -0.83
CA ALA A 398 5.05 12.10 -2.19
C ALA A 398 5.32 10.66 -2.67
N ASP A 399 5.47 10.50 -3.97
CA ASP A 399 6.06 9.29 -4.54
C ASP A 399 7.57 9.32 -4.26
N ASN A 400 8.01 8.56 -3.26
CA ASN A 400 9.41 8.40 -2.88
C ASN A 400 9.95 7.01 -3.26
N GLY A 401 9.34 6.38 -4.27
CA GLY A 401 9.59 4.99 -4.64
C GLY A 401 8.79 3.99 -3.81
N GLY A 402 8.79 2.74 -4.27
CA GLY A 402 7.98 1.67 -3.70
C GLY A 402 6.54 1.63 -4.25
N PRO A 403 5.66 0.82 -3.65
CA PRO A 403 4.32 0.59 -4.16
C PRO A 403 3.31 1.69 -3.80
N THR A 404 3.54 2.45 -2.72
CA THR A 404 2.63 3.51 -2.25
C THR A 404 3.39 4.77 -1.85
N GLN A 405 2.68 5.91 -1.79
CA GLN A 405 3.29 7.19 -1.42
C GLN A 405 3.71 7.20 0.06
N THR A 406 4.78 7.91 0.38
CA THR A 406 5.32 7.96 1.75
C THR A 406 5.71 9.38 2.14
N MET A 407 6.11 9.58 3.39
CA MET A 407 6.65 10.85 3.89
C MET A 407 8.07 10.62 4.42
N LEU A 408 9.08 11.19 3.75
CA LEU A 408 10.48 11.06 4.15
C LEU A 408 10.79 11.93 5.37
N PRO A 409 11.53 11.46 6.38
CA PRO A 409 12.16 12.34 7.35
C PRO A 409 13.13 13.32 6.66
N ALA A 410 13.22 14.55 7.16
CA ALA A 410 14.21 15.51 6.67
C ALA A 410 15.59 15.23 7.29
N ALA A 411 16.65 15.75 6.66
CA ALA A 411 18.01 15.64 7.20
C ALA A 411 18.11 16.18 8.64
N GLY A 412 18.61 15.33 9.56
CA GLY A 412 18.70 15.64 10.99
C GLY A 412 17.38 15.54 11.75
N SER A 413 16.34 14.95 11.16
CA SER A 413 15.12 14.60 11.88
C SER A 413 15.45 13.76 13.13
N PRO A 414 14.74 13.99 14.26
CA PRO A 414 14.97 13.24 15.48
C PRO A 414 14.56 11.76 15.38
N VAL A 415 13.77 11.38 14.37
CA VAL A 415 13.31 9.99 14.18
C VAL A 415 14.36 9.08 13.56
N ILE A 416 15.44 9.66 13.02
CA ILE A 416 16.48 8.92 12.32
C ILE A 416 17.32 8.12 13.33
N ASN A 417 17.49 6.82 13.10
CA ASN A 417 18.22 5.87 13.95
C ASN A 417 17.69 5.78 15.40
N ALA A 418 16.42 6.11 15.62
CA ALA A 418 15.79 6.12 16.96
C ALA A 418 14.78 4.99 17.18
N GLY A 419 14.61 4.11 16.19
CA GLY A 419 13.63 3.02 16.17
C GLY A 419 14.24 1.63 16.37
N THR A 420 13.38 0.64 16.19
CA THR A 420 13.70 -0.79 16.07
C THR A 420 13.04 -1.35 14.81
N SER A 421 13.65 -2.36 14.21
CA SER A 421 13.14 -2.97 12.97
C SER A 421 11.89 -3.80 13.19
N ASN A 422 11.57 -4.19 14.44
CA ASN A 422 10.50 -5.14 14.76
C ASN A 422 10.57 -6.43 13.90
N ALA A 423 11.79 -6.89 13.60
CA ALA A 423 12.08 -8.02 12.71
C ALA A 423 11.56 -7.87 11.27
N LEU A 424 11.22 -6.66 10.84
CA LEU A 424 10.87 -6.37 9.45
C LEU A 424 12.14 -6.25 8.62
N ALA A 425 12.15 -6.91 7.45
CA ALA A 425 13.28 -6.86 6.53
C ALA A 425 13.33 -5.55 5.74
N THR A 426 12.17 -4.99 5.42
CA THR A 426 12.04 -3.83 4.54
C THR A 426 11.14 -2.74 5.12
N ASP A 427 11.26 -1.55 4.54
CA ASP A 427 10.38 -0.42 4.77
C ASP A 427 9.15 -0.39 3.86
N GLN A 428 8.28 0.62 4.02
CA GLN A 428 7.08 0.78 3.20
C GLN A 428 7.39 0.81 1.69
N ARG A 429 8.60 1.22 1.31
CA ARG A 429 9.02 1.34 -0.09
C ARG A 429 9.69 0.06 -0.61
N GLY A 430 9.92 -0.91 0.26
CA GLY A 430 10.70 -2.11 -0.02
C GLY A 430 12.21 -1.95 0.20
N ALA A 431 12.69 -0.81 0.73
CA ALA A 431 14.10 -0.61 1.05
C ALA A 431 14.49 -1.37 2.33
N PRO A 432 15.74 -1.80 2.55
CA PRO A 432 16.16 -2.46 3.79
C PRO A 432 15.78 -1.64 5.04
N ARG A 433 15.23 -2.29 6.07
CA ARG A 433 14.73 -1.64 7.29
C ARG A 433 15.83 -1.26 8.29
N THR A 434 17.01 -1.83 8.15
CA THR A 434 18.16 -1.47 8.97
C THR A 434 19.28 -1.08 8.04
N SER A 435 19.79 0.13 8.22
CA SER A 435 20.92 0.68 7.47
C SER A 435 22.05 1.00 8.47
N GLY A 436 23.28 1.22 8.00
CA GLY A 436 24.49 1.33 8.84
C GLY A 436 24.49 2.36 9.99
N GLY A 437 23.40 3.12 10.21
CA GLY A 437 23.17 3.99 11.36
C GLY A 437 22.21 3.45 12.43
N GLY A 438 21.38 2.44 12.13
CA GLY A 438 20.27 1.99 12.98
C GLY A 438 18.99 1.76 12.18
N THR A 439 17.84 1.83 12.87
CA THR A 439 16.51 1.86 12.24
C THR A 439 15.82 3.15 12.62
N ASP A 440 15.14 3.77 11.67
CA ASP A 440 14.33 4.96 11.85
C ASP A 440 12.96 4.62 12.48
N ILE A 441 12.42 5.56 13.25
CA ILE A 441 11.01 5.53 13.65
C ILE A 441 10.18 5.97 12.45
N GLY A 442 9.12 5.22 12.13
CA GLY A 442 8.16 5.56 11.07
C GLY A 442 8.08 4.54 9.95
N ALA A 443 7.28 4.87 8.94
CA ALA A 443 7.04 4.01 7.77
C ALA A 443 8.28 3.80 6.89
N VAL A 444 9.22 4.75 6.92
CA VAL A 444 10.35 4.84 5.99
C VAL A 444 11.67 4.77 6.74
N GLU A 445 12.63 4.04 6.17
CA GLU A 445 14.03 4.03 6.60
C GLU A 445 14.86 4.99 5.71
N LEU A 446 15.48 6.01 6.28
CA LEU A 446 16.49 6.77 5.56
C LEU A 446 17.83 6.08 5.66
N GLY A 447 18.17 5.36 4.60
CA GLY A 447 19.49 4.77 4.48
C GLY A 447 20.63 5.80 4.53
N THR A 448 21.80 5.31 4.94
CA THR A 448 23.08 5.74 4.38
C THR A 448 23.53 4.66 3.41
N VAL A 449 24.00 5.02 2.20
CA VAL A 449 24.55 4.04 1.24
C VAL A 449 25.66 3.22 1.92
N GLU A 450 25.35 1.97 2.26
CA GLU A 450 26.18 1.21 3.20
C GLU A 450 27.48 0.76 2.54
N GLY A 451 28.62 0.85 3.23
CA GLY A 451 29.92 0.47 2.65
C GLY A 451 30.37 1.29 1.44
N GLY A 452 29.74 2.44 1.17
CA GLY A 452 30.11 3.37 0.11
C GLY A 452 31.58 3.79 0.22
N THR A 453 32.41 3.45 -0.78
CA THR A 453 33.82 3.86 -0.81
C THR A 453 34.12 4.77 -1.99
N ILE A 454 34.85 5.85 -1.71
CA ILE A 454 35.25 6.83 -2.73
C ILE A 454 36.77 6.80 -2.86
N ASN A 455 37.23 6.15 -3.93
CA ASN A 455 38.64 6.02 -4.27
C ASN A 455 38.99 6.99 -5.39
N VAL A 456 39.73 8.05 -5.06
CA VAL A 456 40.09 9.08 -6.04
C VAL A 456 41.49 8.84 -6.61
N LYS A 457 41.60 8.72 -7.94
CA LYS A 457 42.90 8.57 -8.64
C LYS A 457 43.05 9.60 -9.76
N THR A 458 44.25 10.13 -9.93
CA THR A 458 44.54 11.03 -11.06
C THR A 458 45.09 10.24 -12.24
N THR A 459 44.52 10.40 -13.44
CA THR A 459 45.03 9.76 -14.66
C THR A 459 45.58 10.80 -15.62
N GLN A 460 46.83 10.63 -16.03
CA GLN A 460 47.43 11.41 -17.12
C GLN A 460 47.18 10.67 -18.44
N LYS A 461 46.36 11.24 -19.33
CA LYS A 461 46.40 10.90 -20.77
C LYS A 461 46.63 12.19 -21.55
N GLN A 462 47.49 12.12 -22.57
CA GLN A 462 48.18 13.22 -23.26
C GLN A 462 47.32 14.35 -23.87
N LYS A 463 45.99 14.33 -23.74
CA LYS A 463 45.10 15.47 -24.04
C LYS A 463 44.05 15.67 -22.94
N GLY A 464 44.41 16.52 -21.97
CA GLY A 464 43.54 17.01 -20.90
C GLY A 464 43.64 16.20 -19.61
N LYS A 465 44.09 16.83 -18.52
CA LYS A 465 44.15 16.20 -17.20
C LYS A 465 42.73 15.90 -16.71
N LYS A 466 42.36 14.62 -16.70
CA LYS A 466 41.07 14.15 -16.18
C LYS A 466 41.26 13.70 -14.74
N ILE A 467 40.33 14.06 -13.87
CA ILE A 467 40.25 13.48 -12.53
C ILE A 467 39.34 12.28 -12.64
N GLN A 468 39.83 11.09 -12.28
CA GLN A 468 39.03 9.88 -12.24
C GLN A 468 38.64 9.58 -10.80
N ILE A 469 37.35 9.47 -10.56
CA ILE A 469 36.83 9.07 -9.26
C ILE A 469 36.26 7.68 -9.47
N LYS A 470 36.81 6.69 -8.76
CA LYS A 470 36.17 5.39 -8.63
C LYS A 470 35.27 5.43 -7.41
N VAL A 471 34.02 5.11 -7.63
CA VAL A 471 32.97 5.06 -6.61
C VAL A 471 32.42 3.65 -6.58
N LYS A 472 32.17 3.12 -5.40
CA LYS A 472 31.56 1.80 -5.22
C LYS A 472 30.50 1.93 -4.14
N ALA A 473 29.30 1.45 -4.43
CA ALA A 473 28.21 1.30 -3.47
C ALA A 473 28.39 0.01 -2.65
N GLY A 474 27.54 -0.20 -1.65
CA GLY A 474 27.47 -1.42 -0.86
C GLY A 474 27.26 -2.68 -1.70
N ALA A 475 27.42 -3.85 -1.06
CA ALA A 475 27.32 -5.13 -1.75
C ALA A 475 25.96 -5.36 -2.42
N ASP A 476 24.89 -4.77 -1.87
CA ASP A 476 23.49 -5.08 -2.20
C ASP A 476 22.70 -3.87 -2.73
N GLU A 477 23.35 -2.73 -2.99
CA GLU A 477 22.69 -1.48 -3.38
C GLU A 477 23.06 -1.03 -4.79
N THR A 478 22.06 -0.61 -5.55
CA THR A 478 22.27 0.24 -6.75
C THR A 478 22.25 1.70 -6.33
N ALA A 479 23.17 2.49 -6.88
CA ALA A 479 23.23 3.92 -6.59
C ALA A 479 23.60 4.74 -7.82
N VAL A 480 23.21 6.01 -7.85
CA VAL A 480 23.71 7.01 -8.78
C VAL A 480 24.81 7.81 -8.09
N ALA A 481 26.01 7.77 -8.64
CA ALA A 481 27.10 8.60 -8.16
C ALA A 481 27.20 9.89 -8.96
N THR A 482 27.07 11.04 -8.29
CA THR A 482 27.29 12.35 -8.88
C THR A 482 28.58 12.97 -8.35
N ALA A 483 29.42 13.51 -9.23
CA ALA A 483 30.63 14.23 -8.82
C ALA A 483 30.73 15.61 -9.49
N SER A 484 31.10 16.59 -8.69
CA SER A 484 31.36 17.98 -9.10
C SER A 484 32.59 18.54 -8.39
N GLY A 485 33.01 19.76 -8.74
CA GLY A 485 34.10 20.41 -8.02
C GLY A 485 34.80 21.55 -8.75
N SER A 486 35.97 21.94 -8.24
CA SER A 486 36.78 23.03 -8.79
C SER A 486 38.27 22.78 -8.67
N ILE A 487 39.06 23.37 -9.57
CA ILE A 487 40.52 23.36 -9.57
C ILE A 487 41.05 24.74 -9.18
N SER A 488 41.93 24.78 -8.20
CA SER A 488 42.73 25.95 -7.81
C SER A 488 44.17 25.78 -8.31
N ILE A 489 44.70 26.78 -9.02
CA ILE A 489 46.09 26.79 -9.51
C ILE A 489 46.91 27.73 -8.64
N LYS A 490 48.07 27.30 -8.14
CA LYS A 490 48.94 28.15 -7.30
C LYS A 490 49.33 29.43 -8.07
N GLY A 491 49.12 30.59 -7.44
CA GLY A 491 49.36 31.90 -8.03
C GLY A 491 48.24 32.42 -8.94
N LYS A 492 47.07 31.78 -8.99
CA LYS A 492 45.87 32.33 -9.64
C LYS A 492 44.73 32.48 -8.64
N LYS A 493 44.07 33.65 -8.63
CA LYS A 493 42.93 33.93 -7.76
C LYS A 493 41.66 33.17 -8.19
N LYS A 494 41.41 33.03 -9.50
CA LYS A 494 40.19 32.41 -10.04
C LYS A 494 40.27 30.88 -10.05
N LYS A 495 39.30 30.22 -9.40
CA LYS A 495 39.08 28.77 -9.48
C LYS A 495 38.45 28.40 -10.83
N LEU A 496 38.79 27.23 -11.34
CA LEU A 496 38.25 26.69 -12.59
C LEU A 496 37.26 25.59 -12.25
N MET A 497 36.00 25.70 -12.70
CA MET A 497 34.97 24.72 -12.37
C MET A 497 35.12 23.44 -13.19
N LEU A 498 34.76 22.31 -12.59
CA LEU A 498 34.64 21.01 -13.24
C LEU A 498 33.19 20.79 -13.70
N LYS A 499 33.01 20.10 -14.83
CA LYS A 499 31.69 19.64 -15.27
C LYS A 499 31.18 18.57 -14.29
N THR A 500 29.93 18.72 -13.86
CA THR A 500 29.22 17.68 -13.10
C THR A 500 29.05 16.43 -13.98
N VAL A 501 29.32 15.28 -13.40
CA VAL A 501 29.18 13.98 -14.06
C VAL A 501 28.42 13.03 -13.14
N SER A 502 27.55 12.21 -13.71
CA SER A 502 26.84 11.14 -13.03
C SER A 502 27.15 9.79 -13.67
N ALA A 503 27.02 8.71 -12.91
CA ALA A 503 27.07 7.35 -13.41
C ALA A 503 26.31 6.42 -12.45
N ASP A 504 25.64 5.43 -13.02
CA ASP A 504 25.04 4.35 -12.25
C ASP A 504 26.15 3.45 -11.68
N VAL A 505 25.94 3.00 -10.45
CA VAL A 505 26.83 2.17 -9.65
C VAL A 505 26.05 0.92 -9.28
N GLY A 506 26.44 -0.22 -9.85
CA GLY A 506 25.83 -1.50 -9.51
C GLY A 506 26.29 -2.03 -8.15
N PRO A 507 25.56 -3.01 -7.58
CA PRO A 507 25.88 -3.60 -6.28
C PRO A 507 27.30 -4.16 -6.25
N GLY A 508 28.07 -3.76 -5.24
CA GLY A 508 29.46 -4.14 -5.05
C GLY A 508 30.44 -3.73 -6.18
N SER A 509 29.96 -3.05 -7.22
CA SER A 509 30.68 -2.86 -8.49
C SER A 509 31.16 -1.41 -8.63
N PRO A 510 32.46 -1.17 -8.88
CA PRO A 510 32.98 0.19 -8.96
C PRO A 510 32.62 0.88 -10.28
N ALA A 511 31.96 2.04 -10.22
CA ALA A 511 31.80 2.94 -11.36
C ALA A 511 32.95 3.96 -11.43
N THR A 512 33.23 4.51 -12.62
CA THR A 512 34.29 5.52 -12.82
C THR A 512 33.75 6.82 -13.39
N LEU A 513 33.76 7.88 -12.57
CA LEU A 513 33.41 9.24 -12.96
C LEU A 513 34.66 9.98 -13.48
N LYS A 514 34.54 10.66 -14.64
CA LYS A 514 35.67 11.35 -15.30
C LYS A 514 35.42 12.86 -15.37
N LEU A 515 35.95 13.61 -14.42
CA LEU A 515 35.78 15.06 -14.36
C LEU A 515 36.79 15.80 -15.22
N LYS A 516 36.32 16.87 -15.86
CA LYS A 516 37.11 17.82 -16.66
C LYS A 516 36.65 19.25 -16.38
N PRO A 517 37.49 20.27 -16.64
CA PRO A 517 37.05 21.65 -16.62
C PRO A 517 35.86 21.89 -17.57
N THR A 518 34.98 22.81 -17.21
CA THR A 518 33.75 23.12 -17.97
C THR A 518 34.01 23.62 -19.39
N SER A 519 35.20 24.14 -19.69
CA SER A 519 35.56 24.63 -21.03
C SER A 519 36.91 24.08 -21.56
N LYS A 520 37.02 24.02 -22.89
CA LYS A 520 38.30 23.72 -23.58
C LYS A 520 39.39 24.75 -23.19
N LYS A 521 39.01 26.02 -23.02
CA LYS A 521 39.92 27.12 -22.61
C LYS A 521 40.49 26.87 -21.21
N ASP A 522 39.67 26.48 -20.26
CA ASP A 522 40.13 26.20 -18.90
C ASP A 522 40.94 24.90 -18.82
N THR A 523 40.60 23.91 -19.65
CA THR A 523 41.43 22.73 -19.83
C THR A 523 42.85 23.10 -20.29
N LYS A 524 42.97 23.98 -21.30
CA LYS A 524 44.28 24.49 -21.76
C LYS A 524 45.02 25.25 -20.65
N LYS A 525 44.33 26.06 -19.84
CA LYS A 525 44.94 26.78 -18.71
C LYS A 525 45.53 25.84 -17.66
N VAL A 526 44.81 24.78 -17.31
CA VAL A 526 45.28 23.76 -16.36
C VAL A 526 46.51 23.03 -16.90
N VAL A 527 46.45 22.60 -18.17
CA VAL A 527 47.57 21.91 -18.84
C VAL A 527 48.81 22.80 -18.90
N LYS A 528 48.68 24.07 -19.33
CA LYS A 528 49.80 25.02 -19.40
C LYS A 528 50.43 25.26 -18.03
N ALA A 529 49.60 25.47 -16.99
CA ALA A 529 50.10 25.73 -15.65
C ALA A 529 50.91 24.55 -15.09
N LEU A 530 50.45 23.33 -15.33
CA LEU A 530 51.14 22.14 -14.83
C LEU A 530 52.37 21.79 -15.68
N GLY A 531 52.33 22.00 -17.00
CA GLY A 531 53.50 21.89 -17.87
C GLY A 531 54.62 22.88 -17.51
N SER A 532 54.27 24.04 -16.93
CA SER A 532 55.24 25.01 -16.40
C SER A 532 55.59 24.77 -14.92
N GLY A 533 55.36 23.57 -14.38
CA GLY A 533 55.71 23.20 -13.00
C GLY A 533 54.84 23.80 -11.88
N ARG A 534 53.74 24.50 -12.18
CA ARG A 534 52.88 25.08 -11.13
C ARG A 534 51.99 24.00 -10.50
N LYS A 535 51.92 23.99 -9.18
CA LYS A 535 51.03 23.09 -8.42
C LYS A 535 49.56 23.49 -8.61
N ALA A 536 48.67 22.51 -8.75
CA ALA A 536 47.22 22.71 -8.74
C ALA A 536 46.53 21.70 -7.82
N LYS A 537 45.40 22.07 -7.21
CA LYS A 537 44.60 21.22 -6.32
C LYS A 537 43.13 21.27 -6.75
N ALA A 538 42.49 20.12 -6.87
CA ALA A 538 41.04 20.01 -7.02
C ALA A 538 40.37 19.79 -5.67
N LYS A 539 39.24 20.46 -5.45
CA LYS A 539 38.29 20.17 -4.37
C LYS A 539 37.03 19.62 -5.02
N LEU A 540 36.57 18.46 -4.56
CA LEU A 540 35.47 17.72 -5.16
C LEU A 540 34.33 17.57 -4.14
N LEU A 541 33.12 17.43 -4.65
CA LEU A 541 31.96 16.91 -3.94
C LEU A 541 31.48 15.69 -4.72
N VAL A 542 31.39 14.56 -4.04
CA VAL A 542 30.92 13.29 -4.61
C VAL A 542 29.78 12.82 -3.74
N THR A 543 28.63 12.55 -4.34
CA THR A 543 27.43 12.08 -3.66
C THR A 543 27.01 10.77 -4.31
N LEU A 544 26.86 9.72 -3.52
CA LEU A 544 26.14 8.50 -3.89
C LEU A 544 24.70 8.69 -3.44
N SER A 545 23.74 8.37 -4.29
CA SER A 545 22.31 8.38 -3.97
C SER A 545 21.71 7.07 -4.43
N ASP A 546 21.06 6.32 -3.55
CA ASP A 546 20.32 5.12 -3.99
C ASP A 546 18.97 5.49 -4.63
N SER A 547 18.20 4.48 -5.04
CA SER A 547 16.85 4.65 -5.60
C SER A 547 15.81 5.13 -4.59
N PHE A 548 16.14 5.15 -3.30
CA PHE A 548 15.25 5.47 -2.19
C PHE A 548 15.67 6.76 -1.47
N GLY A 549 16.58 7.55 -2.05
CA GLY A 549 16.99 8.84 -1.53
C GLY A 549 18.02 8.79 -0.40
N ALA A 550 18.52 7.61 -0.02
CA ALA A 550 19.68 7.49 0.86
C ALA A 550 20.88 8.14 0.18
N THR A 551 21.65 8.94 0.91
CA THR A 551 22.83 9.59 0.34
C THR A 551 24.09 9.41 1.17
N PHE A 552 25.21 9.27 0.47
CA PHE A 552 26.55 9.31 1.05
C PHE A 552 27.39 10.37 0.35
N GLU A 553 27.83 11.38 1.10
CA GLU A 553 28.67 12.45 0.57
C GLU A 553 30.13 12.33 1.01
N ALA A 554 31.06 12.51 0.08
CA ALA A 554 32.46 12.78 0.39
C ALA A 554 32.99 14.02 -0.34
N LYS A 555 33.93 14.71 0.33
CA LYS A 555 34.56 15.94 -0.18
C LYS A 555 36.07 15.77 -0.45
N PRO A 556 36.49 14.87 -1.37
CA PRO A 556 37.90 14.55 -1.52
C PRO A 556 38.71 15.69 -2.15
N GLY A 557 39.94 15.86 -1.67
CA GLY A 557 40.91 16.82 -2.20
C GLY A 557 42.00 16.14 -3.03
N VAL A 558 42.22 16.59 -4.26
CA VAL A 558 43.17 15.95 -5.20
C VAL A 558 44.30 16.90 -5.57
N LYS A 559 45.55 16.51 -5.31
CA LYS A 559 46.72 17.24 -5.84
C LYS A 559 46.91 16.84 -7.31
N LEU A 560 46.96 17.82 -8.21
CA LEU A 560 47.22 17.60 -9.62
C LEU A 560 48.73 17.71 -9.85
N LYS A 561 49.34 16.62 -10.33
CA LYS A 561 50.73 16.56 -10.77
C LYS A 561 50.79 16.61 -12.29
#